data_AF-A0A8H7ZJI8-F1
#
_entry.id   AF-A0A8H7ZJI8-F1
#
_cell.length_a   1.000
_cell.length_b   1.000
_cell.length_c   1.000
_cell.angle_alpha   90.00
_cell.angle_beta   90.00
_cell.angle_gamma   90.00
#
_symmetry.space_group_name_H-M   'P 1'
#
loop_
_entity.id
_entity.type
_entity.pdbx_description
1 polymer ?
#
loop_
_entity_poly.entity_id
_entity_poly.type
_entity_poly.pdbx_seq_one_letter_code
_entity_poly.pdbx_strand_id
1 'polypeptide(L)'
;MSTTNKANSSPHPSLLQKYITPKLIKDIKFFVVGVVLMTITIVHYVLIIKKWMLNPDISTTELSLYFGTFAISELFLWYLYFSKFTMIIYKEEIAQYNEADRLRKEADLKRKQR
;
A
#
# COMPACT_ATOMS: atom_id res chain seq x y z
N MET A 1 -31.29 -46.73 30.24
CA MET A 1 -30.92 -45.30 30.35
C MET A 1 -29.55 -45.17 29.70
N SER A 2 -29.49 -44.79 28.42
CA SER A 2 -28.25 -44.79 27.64
C SER A 2 -27.80 -43.34 27.44
N THR A 3 -26.70 -42.95 28.08
CA THR A 3 -26.07 -41.64 27.95
C THR A 3 -25.21 -41.61 26.69
N THR A 4 -25.73 -41.05 25.59
CA THR A 4 -24.90 -40.73 24.42
C THR A 4 -24.06 -39.49 24.73
N ASN A 5 -22.76 -39.71 24.98
CA ASN A 5 -21.75 -38.66 24.96
C ASN A 5 -21.76 -37.99 23.58
N LYS A 6 -22.33 -36.78 23.48
CA LYS A 6 -22.11 -35.90 22.34
C LYS A 6 -20.66 -35.45 22.39
N ALA A 7 -19.81 -36.08 21.58
CA ALA A 7 -18.49 -35.56 21.28
C ALA A 7 -18.66 -34.18 20.63
N ASN A 8 -18.42 -33.12 21.41
CA ASN A 8 -18.24 -31.77 20.89
C ASN A 8 -16.90 -31.74 20.14
N SER A 9 -16.89 -32.16 18.89
CA SER A 9 -15.79 -31.86 17.97
C SER A 9 -15.96 -30.42 17.49
N SER A 10 -15.45 -29.47 18.27
CA SER A 10 -15.22 -28.12 17.75
C SER A 10 -14.30 -28.23 16.54
N PRO A 11 -14.67 -27.69 15.36
CA PRO A 11 -13.80 -27.73 14.20
C PRO A 11 -12.53 -26.96 14.53
N HIS A 12 -11.40 -27.68 14.61
CA HIS A 12 -10.09 -27.05 14.74
C HIS A 12 -9.90 -26.11 13.53
N PRO A 13 -9.63 -24.81 13.73
CA PRO A 13 -9.37 -23.91 12.61
C PRO A 13 -8.15 -24.46 11.85
N SER A 14 -8.26 -24.54 10.53
CA SER A 14 -7.19 -25.04 9.68
C SER A 14 -5.92 -24.22 9.92
N LEU A 15 -4.73 -24.82 9.83
CA LEU A 15 -3.46 -24.12 10.06
C LEU A 15 -3.35 -22.85 9.18
N LEU A 16 -3.93 -22.87 7.98
CA LEU A 16 -4.00 -21.73 7.07
C LEU A 16 -4.81 -20.55 7.64
N GLN A 17 -5.91 -20.82 8.35
CA GLN A 17 -6.75 -19.80 8.98
C GLN A 17 -6.02 -19.04 10.11
N LYS A 18 -5.00 -19.65 10.72
CA LYS A 18 -4.20 -19.02 11.78
C LYS A 18 -3.21 -17.98 11.25
N TYR A 19 -2.79 -18.09 9.98
CA TYR A 19 -1.80 -17.19 9.39
C TYR A 19 -2.40 -16.13 8.45
N ILE A 20 -3.58 -16.39 7.86
CA ILE A 20 -4.28 -15.41 7.02
C ILE A 20 -5.01 -14.42 7.93
N THR A 21 -4.32 -13.34 8.31
CA THR A 21 -4.92 -12.22 9.03
C THR A 21 -5.48 -11.17 8.05
N PRO A 22 -6.52 -10.40 8.42
CA PRO A 22 -7.02 -9.29 7.59
C PRO A 22 -5.93 -8.27 7.26
N LYS A 23 -4.99 -8.06 8.18
CA LYS A 23 -3.81 -7.22 7.98
C LYS A 23 -2.89 -7.77 6.89
N LEU A 24 -2.57 -9.07 6.93
CA LEU A 24 -1.75 -9.71 5.90
C LEU A 24 -2.37 -9.56 4.50
N ILE A 25 -3.71 -9.66 4.39
CA ILE A 25 -4.40 -9.46 3.11
C ILE A 25 -4.23 -8.01 2.61
N LYS A 26 -4.36 -7.01 3.50
CA LYS A 26 -4.12 -5.59 3.17
C LYS A 26 -2.68 -5.37 2.70
N ASP A 27 -1.71 -5.94 3.41
CA ASP A 27 -0.28 -5.84 3.08
C ASP A 27 0.06 -6.49 1.73
N ILE A 28 -0.52 -7.66 1.43
CA ILE A 28 -0.36 -8.31 0.12
C ILE A 28 -0.97 -7.47 -1.00
N LYS A 29 -2.17 -6.90 -0.80
CA LYS A 29 -2.79 -6.02 -1.79
C LYS A 29 -1.95 -4.78 -2.04
N PHE A 30 -1.43 -4.17 -0.97
CA PHE A 30 -0.49 -3.06 -1.08
C PHE A 30 0.72 -3.46 -1.91
N PHE A 31 1.40 -4.54 -1.51
CA PHE A 31 2.58 -5.05 -2.20
C PHE A 31 2.34 -5.32 -3.69
N VAL A 32 1.26 -6.04 -4.04
CA VAL A 32 0.94 -6.38 -5.44
C VAL A 32 0.73 -5.11 -6.28
N VAL A 33 -0.02 -4.13 -5.77
CA VAL A 33 -0.23 -2.86 -6.49
C VAL A 33 1.09 -2.08 -6.62
N GLY A 34 1.93 -2.09 -5.59
CA GLY A 34 3.27 -1.50 -5.64
C GLY A 34 4.17 -2.13 -6.70
N VAL A 35 4.16 -3.47 -6.82
CA VAL A 35 4.90 -4.19 -7.86
C VAL A 35 4.41 -3.82 -9.26
N VAL A 36 3.09 -3.70 -9.46
CA VAL A 36 2.52 -3.28 -10.74
C VAL A 36 2.97 -1.87 -11.09
N LEU A 37 2.92 -0.93 -10.14
CA LEU A 37 3.39 0.44 -10.34
C LEU A 37 4.87 0.48 -10.72
N MET A 38 5.74 -0.20 -9.96
CA MET A 38 7.16 -0.28 -10.28
C MET A 38 7.42 -0.86 -11.68
N THR A 39 6.64 -1.88 -12.07
CA THR A 39 6.75 -2.46 -13.41
C THR A 39 6.40 -1.45 -14.49
N ILE A 40 5.33 -0.68 -14.31
CA ILE A 40 4.93 0.40 -15.23
C ILE A 40 6.03 1.46 -15.31
N THR A 41 6.59 1.91 -14.19
CA THR A 41 7.69 2.88 -14.14
C THR A 41 8.89 2.41 -14.95
N ILE A 42 9.34 1.17 -14.73
CA ILE A 42 10.49 0.59 -15.43
C ILE A 42 10.21 0.48 -16.94
N VAL A 43 9.04 -0.02 -17.32
CA VAL A 43 8.65 -0.17 -18.74
C VAL A 43 8.61 1.21 -19.41
N HIS A 44 7.99 2.21 -18.79
CA HIS A 44 7.89 3.55 -19.36
C HIS A 44 9.27 4.19 -19.55
N TYR A 45 10.16 4.06 -18.57
CA TYR A 45 11.55 4.50 -18.69
C TYR A 45 12.28 3.79 -19.84
N VAL A 46 12.17 2.47 -19.94
CA VAL A 46 12.80 1.68 -21.00
C VAL A 46 12.27 2.09 -22.38
N LEU A 47 11.00 2.46 -22.52
CA LEU A 47 10.44 2.95 -23.78
C LEU A 47 11.07 4.29 -24.20
N ILE A 48 11.34 5.20 -23.26
CA ILE A 48 12.03 6.46 -23.55
C ILE A 48 13.47 6.20 -24.00
N ILE A 49 14.19 5.34 -23.29
CA ILE A 49 15.56 4.95 -23.65
C ILE A 49 15.58 4.27 -25.02
N LYS A 50 14.67 3.34 -25.28
CA LYS A 50 14.53 2.70 -26.59
C LYS A 50 14.30 3.74 -27.70
N LYS A 51 13.44 4.73 -27.46
CA LYS A 51 13.17 5.79 -28.44
C LYS A 51 14.41 6.63 -28.70
N TRP A 52 15.17 6.97 -27.66
CA TRP A 52 16.43 7.69 -27.80
C TRP A 52 17.48 6.89 -28.56
N MET A 53 17.64 5.60 -28.27
CA MET A 53 18.57 4.72 -28.98
C MET A 53 18.23 4.54 -30.46
N LEU A 54 16.94 4.50 -30.80
CA LEU A 54 16.49 4.35 -32.20
C LEU A 54 16.53 5.67 -32.99
N ASN A 55 16.57 6.82 -32.30
CA ASN A 55 16.60 8.14 -32.93
C ASN A 55 17.76 8.95 -32.32
N PRO A 56 19.00 8.70 -32.76
CA PRO A 56 20.19 9.34 -32.18
C PRO A 56 20.19 10.87 -32.37
N ASP A 57 19.51 11.36 -33.41
CA ASP A 57 19.40 12.79 -33.73
C ASP A 57 18.24 13.50 -33.01
N ILE A 58 17.59 12.83 -32.05
CA ILE A 58 16.52 13.43 -31.27
C ILE A 58 17.02 14.70 -30.57
N SER A 59 16.26 15.79 -30.70
CA SER A 59 16.63 17.04 -30.06
C SER A 59 16.58 16.92 -28.53
N THR A 60 17.51 17.59 -27.85
CA THR A 60 17.55 17.64 -26.38
C THR A 60 16.23 18.13 -25.78
N THR A 61 15.54 19.06 -26.45
CA THR A 61 14.24 19.58 -26.01
C THR A 61 13.16 18.50 -26.05
N GLU A 62 13.08 17.73 -27.13
CA GLU A 62 12.11 16.65 -27.24
C GLU A 62 12.41 15.53 -26.24
N LEU A 63 13.69 15.17 -26.08
CA LEU A 63 14.11 14.18 -25.08
C LEU A 63 13.78 14.63 -23.65
N SER A 64 14.01 15.92 -23.34
CA SER A 64 13.67 16.52 -22.05
C SER A 64 12.17 16.51 -21.80
N LEU A 65 11.35 16.70 -22.84
CA LEU A 65 9.89 16.60 -22.72
C LEU A 65 9.47 15.19 -22.34
N TYR A 66 10.03 14.14 -22.97
CA TYR A 66 9.73 12.75 -22.59
C TYR A 66 10.09 12.46 -21.14
N PHE A 67 11.29 12.84 -20.69
CA PHE A 67 11.71 12.63 -19.30
C PHE A 67 10.91 13.50 -18.32
N GLY A 68 10.56 14.73 -18.68
CA GLY A 68 9.74 15.62 -17.86
C GLY A 68 8.33 15.08 -17.67
N THR A 69 7.67 14.64 -18.76
CA THR A 69 6.35 13.99 -18.69
C THR A 69 6.41 12.70 -17.88
N PHE A 70 7.45 11.88 -18.07
CA PHE A 70 7.69 10.70 -17.25
C PHE A 70 7.77 11.06 -15.78
N ALA A 71 8.65 11.98 -15.38
CA ALA A 71 8.84 12.36 -13.98
C ALA A 71 7.53 12.88 -13.34
N ILE A 72 6.78 13.74 -14.04
CA ILE A 72 5.50 14.26 -13.54
C ILE A 72 4.48 13.11 -13.37
N SER A 73 4.39 12.21 -14.35
CA SER A 73 3.47 11.08 -14.29
C SER A 73 3.81 10.11 -13.16
N GLU A 74 5.10 9.84 -12.93
CA GLU A 74 5.56 8.98 -11.85
C GLU A 74 5.29 9.62 -10.48
N LEU A 75 5.62 10.90 -10.31
CA LEU A 75 5.33 11.62 -9.07
C LEU A 75 3.83 11.59 -8.75
N PHE A 76 2.98 11.77 -9.76
CA PHE A 76 1.53 11.71 -9.59
C PHE A 76 1.05 10.30 -9.21
N LEU A 77 1.53 9.25 -9.89
CA LEU A 77 1.18 7.87 -9.59
C LEU A 77 1.62 7.46 -8.18
N TRP A 78 2.84 7.80 -7.79
CA TRP A 78 3.35 7.54 -6.44
C TRP A 78 2.60 8.34 -5.38
N TYR A 79 2.21 9.59 -5.68
CA TYR A 79 1.35 10.36 -4.80
C TYR A 79 0.00 9.67 -4.57
N LEU A 80 -0.65 9.20 -5.64
CA LEU A 80 -1.92 8.47 -5.53
C LEU A 80 -1.75 7.17 -4.74
N TYR A 81 -0.68 6.43 -5.00
CA TYR A 81 -0.39 5.18 -4.30
C TYR A 81 -0.16 5.39 -2.81
N PHE A 82 0.77 6.28 -2.42
CA PHE A 82 1.08 6.50 -1.02
C PHE A 82 0.00 7.27 -0.27
N SER A 83 -0.61 8.28 -0.89
CA SER A 83 -1.57 9.13 -0.18
C SER A 83 -2.98 8.60 -0.24
N LYS A 84 -3.47 8.22 -1.42
CA LYS A 84 -4.88 7.81 -1.58
C LYS A 84 -5.05 6.32 -1.33
N PHE A 85 -4.25 5.48 -1.99
CA PHE A 85 -4.41 4.04 -1.91
C PHE A 85 -4.05 3.50 -0.52
N THR A 86 -2.94 3.96 0.10
CA THR A 86 -2.63 3.61 1.50
C THR A 86 -3.75 4.02 2.46
N MET A 87 -4.31 5.23 2.32
CA MET A 87 -5.42 5.68 3.18
C MET A 87 -6.66 4.80 3.03
N ILE A 88 -6.95 4.32 1.81
CA ILE A 88 -8.08 3.43 1.56
C ILE A 88 -7.84 2.06 2.17
N ILE A 89 -6.67 1.47 1.96
CA ILE A 89 -6.33 0.12 2.43
C ILE A 89 -6.25 0.07 3.96
N TYR A 90 -5.66 1.09 4.59
CA TYR A 90 -5.39 1.13 6.04
C TYR A 90 -6.28 2.11 6.80
N LYS A 91 -7.47 2.43 6.28
CA LYS A 91 -8.38 3.44 6.86
C LYS A 91 -8.66 3.23 8.34
N GLU A 92 -8.93 1.98 8.72
CA GLU A 92 -9.30 1.59 10.09
C GLU A 92 -8.11 1.72 11.03
N GLU A 93 -6.93 1.26 10.60
CA GLU A 93 -5.69 1.35 11.35
C GLU A 93 -5.27 2.81 11.56
N ILE A 94 -5.43 3.65 10.55
CA ILE A 94 -5.15 5.09 10.63
C ILE A 94 -6.13 5.77 11.58
N ALA A 95 -7.41 5.40 11.56
CA ALA A 95 -8.41 5.94 12.48
C ALA A 95 -8.08 5.57 13.94
N GLN A 96 -7.73 4.30 14.19
CA GLN A 96 -7.32 3.83 15.52
C GLN A 96 -6.05 4.55 16.02
N TYR A 97 -5.06 4.72 15.15
CA TYR A 97 -3.84 5.45 15.48
C TYR A 97 -4.14 6.91 15.85
N ASN A 98 -4.96 7.60 15.06
CA ASN A 98 -5.32 9.00 15.29
C ASN A 98 -6.13 9.18 16.59
N GLU A 99 -7.02 8.26 16.90
CA GLU A 99 -7.78 8.28 18.15
C GLU A 99 -6.86 8.07 19.37
N ALA A 100 -5.95 7.10 19.30
CA ALA A 100 -4.97 6.88 20.35
C ALA A 100 -4.06 8.10 20.56
N ASP A 101 -3.61 8.74 19.48
CA ASP A 101 -2.78 9.95 19.54
C ASP A 101 -3.55 11.14 20.15
N ARG A 102 -4.83 11.30 19.82
CA ARG A 102 -5.70 12.32 20.43
C ARG A 102 -5.82 12.11 21.94
N LEU A 103 -6.11 10.87 22.37
CA LEU A 103 -6.23 10.54 23.79
C LEU A 103 -4.92 10.77 24.56
N ARG A 104 -3.77 10.48 23.96
CA ARG A 104 -2.45 10.77 24.55
C ARG A 104 -2.23 12.28 24.73
N LYS A 105 -2.51 13.08 23.70
CA LYS A 105 -2.40 14.55 23.75
C LYS A 105 -3.32 15.14 24.83
N GLU A 106 -4.55 14.66 24.95
CA GLU A 106 -5.48 15.08 26.01
C GLU A 106 -4.98 14.73 27.41
N ALA A 107 -4.41 13.53 27.59
CA ALA A 107 -3.85 13.10 28.87
C ALA A 107 -2.64 13.96 29.28
N ASP A 108 -1.78 14.32 28.34
CA ASP A 108 -0.60 15.16 28.58
C ASP A 108 -1.00 16.61 28.93
N LEU A 109 -2.02 17.15 28.27
CA LEU A 109 -2.58 18.47 28.60
C LEU A 109 -3.16 18.49 30.02
N LYS A 110 -3.92 17.46 30.41
CA LYS A 110 -4.47 17.33 31.76
C LYS A 110 -3.38 17.18 32.83
N ARG A 111 -2.25 16.54 32.52
CA ARG A 111 -1.09 16.45 33.42
C ARG A 111 -0.39 17.79 33.62
N LYS A 112 -0.27 18.61 32.58
CA LYS A 112 0.39 19.93 32.66
C LYS A 112 -0.46 21.00 33.37
N GLN A 113 -1.75 20.75 33.55
CA GLN A 113 -2.69 21.65 34.24
C GLN A 113 -2.87 21.32 35.73
N ARG A 114 -2.19 20.27 36.24
CA ARG A 114 -2.09 19.94 37.67
C ARG A 114 -0.73 20.34 38.21
#